data_AF-A0A4P9XST9-F1
#
_entry.id   AF-A0A4P9XST9-F1
#
_cell.length_a   1.000
_cell.length_b   1.000
_cell.length_c   1.000
_cell.angle_alpha   90.00
_cell.angle_beta   90.00
_cell.angle_gamma   90.00
#
_symmetry.space_group_name_H-M   'P 1'
#
loop_
_entity.id
_entity.type
_entity.pdbx_description
1 polymer ?
#
loop_
_entity_poly.entity_id
_entity_poly.type
_entity_poly.pdbx_seq_one_letter_code
_entity_poly.pdbx_strand_id
1 'polypeptide(L)'
;MHLYNLTLQPSTIITRAVVGNFAGTREQQIVAARGSRLELLRPDADTGKVRVALAHDVFGVVRSLAPFRLTGGSKDYLVVGSDSGRITILEYNAEQNRFERVHMETFGKSGCRRVVPGQYVATDPKGRSIMIGAVEKQKLVYVMNRDSAARLTISSPLEAHKSHTFVHDCVGVDVGYENPIFASLEVDYQEADEDPTGEALQDVEMLLTYYELDLGLNHVVRRWSDAVDMTANMLIPLPGGNDGPSGVLVCSENWIAYRHPGEPEHRVPIPRRENPLEDPNRGLIIVAAAVHKMKRTFFVLAQSETGDVYKISVAHTEGRTGNRVVQEIRIKYFDTLPVASSLCILKSGFLFLAAEMGNHQFYQFQRLGDDDDELEFASGDYPPGEETLAYFKPRELINLELVDEMESACPLIDAKVLNLTEEETPQLYALCGRGSRSSLRIMRHGLEVAELAVTDLPGRPNAIWTTKLRRDGRHYQPCNERRPLR
;
A
#
# COMPACT_ATOMS: atom_id res chain seq x y z
N MET A 1 1.69 -33.63 26.01
CA MET A 1 1.16 -32.34 25.52
C MET A 1 -0.34 -32.32 25.83
N HIS A 2 -0.86 -31.32 26.55
CA HIS A 2 -2.26 -31.29 27.03
C HIS A 2 -3.06 -30.07 26.56
N LEU A 3 -2.48 -29.22 25.72
CA LEU A 3 -3.12 -28.03 25.18
C LEU A 3 -3.12 -28.09 23.65
N TYR A 4 -4.17 -27.55 23.04
CA TYR A 4 -4.34 -27.44 21.59
C TYR A 4 -4.68 -26.00 21.24
N ASN A 5 -3.87 -25.38 20.38
CA ASN A 5 -4.07 -24.00 19.95
C ASN A 5 -4.94 -23.97 18.68
N LEU A 6 -6.04 -23.22 18.72
CA LEU A 6 -6.93 -23.03 17.58
C LEU A 6 -7.33 -21.55 17.49
N THR A 7 -7.28 -21.01 16.29
CA THR A 7 -7.68 -19.63 15.99
C THR A 7 -9.14 -19.61 15.55
N LEU A 8 -10.01 -18.97 16.34
CA LEU A 8 -11.43 -18.81 16.00
C LEU A 8 -11.63 -17.65 15.01
N GLN A 9 -11.08 -16.48 15.33
CA GLN A 9 -11.07 -15.31 14.47
C GLN A 9 -9.62 -14.99 14.10
N PRO A 10 -9.25 -15.00 12.81
CA PRO A 10 -7.90 -14.63 12.40
C PRO A 10 -7.64 -13.14 12.64
N SER A 11 -6.36 -12.76 12.64
CA SER A 11 -5.97 -11.36 12.74
C SER A 11 -6.60 -10.54 11.60
N THR A 12 -7.18 -9.39 11.94
CA THR A 12 -7.83 -8.50 10.96
C THR A 12 -7.03 -7.22 10.71
N ILE A 13 -5.82 -7.07 11.24
CA ILE A 13 -4.94 -5.95 10.84
C ILE A 13 -4.40 -6.18 9.43
N ILE A 14 -4.21 -5.13 8.64
CA ILE A 14 -3.43 -5.20 7.39
C ILE A 14 -2.19 -4.33 7.59
N THR A 15 -1.02 -4.94 7.64
CA THR A 15 0.24 -4.21 7.81
C THR A 15 0.80 -3.71 6.49
N ARG A 16 0.58 -4.46 5.40
CA ARG A 16 0.95 -4.10 4.03
C ARG A 16 -0.11 -4.63 3.06
N ALA A 17 -0.44 -3.84 2.05
CA ALA A 17 -1.26 -4.27 0.92
C ALA A 17 -0.58 -3.89 -0.40
N VAL A 18 -0.60 -4.80 -1.37
CA VAL A 18 -0.02 -4.57 -2.70
C VAL A 18 -1.00 -4.98 -3.79
N VAL A 19 -1.02 -4.22 -4.89
CA VAL A 19 -1.89 -4.48 -6.04
C VAL A 19 -1.11 -5.12 -7.19
N GLY A 20 -1.73 -6.08 -7.86
CA GLY A 20 -1.13 -6.78 -9.01
C GLY A 20 -2.13 -7.66 -9.75
N ASN A 21 -1.78 -8.07 -10.96
CA ASN A 21 -2.43 -9.11 -11.73
C ASN A 21 -1.90 -10.50 -11.31
N PHE A 22 -2.17 -10.90 -10.07
CA PHE A 22 -1.67 -12.15 -9.50
C PHE A 22 -2.32 -13.39 -10.13
N ALA A 23 -3.56 -13.28 -10.64
CA ALA A 23 -4.24 -14.36 -11.35
C ALA A 23 -3.77 -14.53 -12.82
N GLY A 24 -2.91 -13.64 -13.34
CA GLY A 24 -2.48 -13.64 -14.75
C GLY A 24 -3.56 -13.16 -15.73
N THR A 25 -4.70 -12.68 -15.22
CA THR A 25 -5.77 -12.04 -15.99
C THR A 25 -5.58 -10.51 -16.01
N ARG A 26 -6.41 -9.79 -16.78
CA ARG A 26 -6.38 -8.32 -16.79
C ARG A 26 -6.91 -7.69 -15.51
N GLU A 27 -7.70 -8.43 -14.74
CA GLU A 27 -8.24 -8.00 -13.45
C GLU A 27 -7.12 -7.88 -12.42
N GLN A 28 -7.16 -6.81 -11.63
CA GLN A 28 -6.24 -6.63 -10.51
C GLN A 28 -6.80 -7.25 -9.24
N GLN A 29 -5.92 -7.87 -8.48
CA GLN A 29 -6.18 -8.36 -7.14
C GLN A 29 -5.28 -7.62 -6.15
N ILE A 30 -5.61 -7.72 -4.87
CA ILE A 30 -4.84 -7.12 -3.79
C ILE A 30 -4.32 -8.26 -2.92
N VAL A 31 -3.03 -8.28 -2.62
CA VAL A 31 -2.49 -9.17 -1.58
C VAL A 31 -2.29 -8.37 -0.30
N ALA A 32 -2.89 -8.82 0.80
CA ALA A 32 -2.80 -8.21 2.11
C ALA A 32 -2.02 -9.11 3.09
N ALA A 33 -1.04 -8.53 3.78
CA ALA A 33 -0.37 -9.15 4.92
C ALA A 33 -1.09 -8.82 6.22
N ARG A 34 -1.50 -9.87 6.94
CA ARG A 34 -2.13 -9.79 8.26
C ARG A 34 -1.24 -10.40 9.34
N GLY A 35 -0.03 -9.87 9.48
CA GLY A 35 0.99 -10.41 10.38
C GLY A 35 1.52 -11.77 9.89
N SER A 36 0.90 -12.87 10.30
CA SER A 36 1.30 -14.24 9.97
C SER A 36 0.47 -14.90 8.87
N ARG A 37 -0.41 -14.15 8.23
CA ARG A 37 -1.31 -14.63 7.18
C ARG A 37 -1.20 -13.76 5.94
N LEU A 38 -1.20 -14.39 4.77
CA LEU A 38 -1.34 -13.72 3.48
C LEU A 38 -2.74 -13.98 2.94
N GLU A 39 -3.42 -12.92 2.54
CA GLU A 39 -4.75 -13.00 1.94
C GLU A 39 -4.73 -12.39 0.53
N LEU A 40 -5.36 -13.09 -0.42
CA LEU A 40 -5.65 -12.55 -1.74
C LEU A 40 -7.08 -12.03 -1.74
N LEU A 41 -7.23 -10.72 -1.86
CA LEU A 41 -8.51 -10.04 -1.97
C LEU A 41 -8.83 -9.79 -3.45
N ARG A 42 -10.08 -10.08 -3.82
CA ARG A 42 -10.63 -9.82 -5.15
C ARG A 42 -11.72 -8.75 -5.02
N PRO A 43 -11.43 -7.51 -5.42
CA PRO A 43 -12.47 -6.49 -5.57
C PRO A 43 -13.31 -6.81 -6.80
N ASP A 44 -14.63 -6.72 -6.62
CA ASP A 44 -15.62 -6.90 -7.68
C ASP A 44 -16.10 -5.51 -8.13
N ALA A 45 -15.82 -5.15 -9.37
CA ALA A 45 -16.15 -3.83 -9.91
C ALA A 45 -17.65 -3.65 -10.15
N ASP A 46 -18.41 -4.73 -10.35
CA ASP A 46 -19.85 -4.66 -10.63
C ASP A 46 -20.65 -4.51 -9.35
N THR A 47 -20.27 -5.24 -8.30
CA THR A 47 -20.96 -5.17 -7.00
C THR A 47 -20.35 -4.16 -6.03
N GLY A 48 -19.14 -3.68 -6.33
CA GLY A 48 -18.41 -2.78 -5.44
C GLY A 48 -17.84 -3.44 -4.19
N LYS A 49 -17.97 -4.76 -4.03
CA LYS A 49 -17.55 -5.49 -2.83
C LYS A 49 -16.16 -6.09 -2.94
N VAL A 50 -15.45 -6.19 -1.81
CA VAL A 50 -14.16 -6.86 -1.72
C VAL A 50 -14.32 -8.25 -1.09
N ARG A 51 -13.94 -9.30 -1.81
CA ARG A 51 -14.02 -10.68 -1.31
C ARG A 51 -12.65 -11.28 -1.06
N VAL A 52 -12.51 -12.04 0.02
CA VAL A 52 -11.31 -12.85 0.27
C VAL A 52 -11.36 -14.09 -0.62
N ALA A 53 -10.45 -14.20 -1.59
CA ALA A 53 -10.38 -15.33 -2.53
C ALA A 53 -9.53 -16.48 -1.98
N LEU A 54 -8.43 -16.13 -1.30
CA LEU A 54 -7.52 -17.08 -0.66
C LEU A 54 -7.02 -16.50 0.64
N ALA A 55 -6.86 -17.34 1.64
CA ALA A 55 -6.14 -17.02 2.86
C ALA A 55 -5.18 -18.14 3.23
N HIS A 56 -3.93 -17.79 3.52
CA HIS A 56 -2.85 -18.75 3.74
C HIS A 56 -2.00 -18.33 4.94
N ASP A 57 -1.89 -19.20 5.94
CA ASP A 57 -1.00 -18.97 7.09
C ASP A 57 0.44 -19.27 6.70
N VAL A 58 1.32 -18.29 6.87
CA VAL A 58 2.74 -18.42 6.54
C VAL A 58 3.59 -18.91 7.72
N PHE A 59 3.00 -18.95 8.92
CA PHE A 59 3.67 -19.35 10.17
C PHE A 59 4.97 -18.60 10.45
N GLY A 60 4.98 -17.30 10.15
CA GLY A 60 6.08 -16.36 10.41
C GLY A 60 5.55 -14.94 10.45
N VAL A 61 6.43 -13.94 10.46
CA VAL A 61 6.05 -12.52 10.44
C VAL A 61 6.37 -11.95 9.07
N VAL A 62 5.33 -11.55 8.33
CA VAL A 62 5.49 -10.82 7.07
C VAL A 62 5.84 -9.37 7.38
N ARG A 63 7.04 -8.95 6.98
CA ARG A 63 7.61 -7.62 7.28
C ARG A 63 7.50 -6.67 6.08
N SER A 64 7.70 -7.19 4.87
CA SER A 64 7.58 -6.44 3.63
C SER A 64 7.04 -7.30 2.49
N LEU A 65 6.35 -6.64 1.57
CA LEU A 65 5.73 -7.22 0.38
C LEU A 65 5.99 -6.32 -0.81
N ALA A 66 6.35 -6.90 -1.95
CA ALA A 66 6.42 -6.18 -3.20
C ALA A 66 6.00 -7.08 -4.38
N PRO A 67 5.12 -6.61 -5.27
CA PRO A 67 4.82 -7.30 -6.51
C PRO A 67 5.88 -6.97 -7.55
N PHE A 68 6.18 -7.92 -8.44
CA PHE A 68 6.99 -7.64 -9.63
C PHE A 68 6.53 -8.49 -10.81
N ARG A 69 6.82 -7.98 -12.00
CA ARG A 69 6.48 -8.63 -13.26
C ARG A 69 7.72 -8.83 -14.10
N LEU A 70 7.99 -10.07 -14.50
CA LEU A 70 9.03 -10.32 -15.49
C LEU A 70 8.72 -9.62 -16.81
N THR A 71 9.75 -9.13 -17.50
CA THR A 71 9.63 -8.51 -18.81
C THR A 71 8.85 -9.40 -19.79
N GLY A 72 7.77 -8.87 -20.37
CA GLY A 72 6.89 -9.60 -21.28
C GLY A 72 5.94 -10.60 -20.61
N GLY A 73 5.92 -10.68 -19.27
CA GLY A 73 4.95 -11.47 -18.52
C GLY A 73 3.58 -10.80 -18.44
N SER A 74 2.53 -11.59 -18.19
CA SER A 74 1.17 -11.11 -17.91
C SER A 74 0.79 -11.20 -16.44
N LYS A 75 1.58 -11.95 -15.65
CA LYS A 75 1.29 -12.30 -14.26
C LYS A 75 2.32 -11.69 -13.32
N ASP A 76 1.85 -11.17 -12.19
CA ASP A 76 2.70 -10.64 -11.14
C ASP A 76 3.08 -11.74 -10.14
N TYR A 77 4.36 -11.79 -9.82
CA TYR A 77 4.90 -12.56 -8.70
C TYR A 77 4.91 -11.69 -7.44
N LEU A 78 4.96 -12.33 -6.28
CA LEU A 78 5.01 -11.66 -4.99
C LEU A 78 6.31 -12.01 -4.27
N VAL A 79 7.11 -11.00 -3.94
CA VAL A 79 8.25 -11.15 -3.03
C VAL A 79 7.79 -10.93 -1.61
N VAL A 80 8.20 -11.81 -0.71
CA VAL A 80 7.89 -11.73 0.71
C VAL A 80 9.19 -11.62 1.51
N GLY A 81 9.37 -10.47 2.18
CA GLY A 81 10.34 -10.29 3.24
C GLY A 81 9.74 -10.73 4.57
N SER A 82 10.37 -11.70 5.23
CA SER A 82 9.89 -12.30 6.48
C SER A 82 10.99 -12.40 7.53
N ASP A 83 10.64 -12.89 8.71
CA ASP A 83 11.58 -13.25 9.78
C ASP A 83 12.31 -14.58 9.53
N SER A 84 12.13 -15.24 8.39
CA SER A 84 12.74 -16.56 8.14
C SER A 84 14.24 -16.53 7.85
N GLY A 85 14.83 -15.35 7.56
CA GLY A 85 16.20 -15.23 7.03
C GLY A 85 16.33 -15.70 5.57
N ARG A 86 15.20 -15.78 4.86
CA ARG A 86 15.10 -16.23 3.47
C ARG A 86 14.28 -15.26 2.63
N ILE A 87 14.67 -15.08 1.37
CA ILE A 87 13.85 -14.38 0.38
C ILE A 87 12.92 -15.42 -0.23
N THR A 88 11.62 -15.12 -0.27
CA THR A 88 10.61 -16.05 -0.80
C THR A 88 9.85 -15.37 -1.92
N ILE A 89 9.75 -16.06 -3.06
CA ILE A 89 8.96 -15.60 -4.22
C ILE A 89 7.78 -16.55 -4.39
N LEU A 90 6.58 -15.97 -4.36
CA LEU A 90 5.32 -16.67 -4.48
C LEU A 90 4.63 -16.35 -5.81
N GLU A 91 3.94 -17.34 -6.34
CA GLU A 91 3.03 -17.23 -7.47
C GLU A 91 1.65 -17.71 -7.04
N TYR A 92 0.59 -16.96 -7.37
CA TYR A 92 -0.77 -17.41 -7.10
C TYR A 92 -1.26 -18.36 -8.19
N ASN A 93 -1.59 -19.59 -7.84
CA ASN A 93 -2.19 -20.56 -8.77
C ASN A 93 -3.72 -20.51 -8.63
N ALA A 94 -4.40 -19.93 -9.62
CA ALA A 94 -5.85 -19.75 -9.62
C ALA A 94 -6.64 -21.06 -9.77
N GLU A 95 -6.09 -22.07 -10.45
CA GLU A 95 -6.75 -23.36 -10.64
C GLU A 95 -6.79 -24.16 -9.34
N GLN A 96 -5.69 -24.11 -8.58
CA GLN A 96 -5.56 -24.81 -7.30
C GLN A 96 -5.93 -23.95 -6.08
N ASN A 97 -6.26 -22.67 -6.32
CA ASN A 97 -6.50 -21.66 -5.30
C ASN A 97 -5.46 -21.69 -4.16
N ARG A 98 -4.17 -21.60 -4.51
CA ARG A 98 -3.07 -21.61 -3.52
C ARG A 98 -1.91 -20.74 -3.95
N PHE A 99 -1.12 -20.29 -2.97
CA PHE A 99 0.19 -19.72 -3.24
C PHE A 99 1.21 -20.84 -3.45
N GLU A 100 1.88 -20.82 -4.60
CA GLU A 100 2.98 -21.71 -4.92
C GLU A 100 4.29 -20.99 -4.69
N ARG A 101 5.18 -21.63 -3.92
CA ARG A 101 6.51 -21.10 -3.66
C ARG A 101 7.42 -21.44 -4.84
N VAL A 102 7.61 -20.47 -5.73
CA VAL A 102 8.44 -20.60 -6.93
C VAL A 102 9.91 -20.63 -6.57
N HIS A 103 10.32 -19.75 -5.65
CA HIS A 103 11.70 -19.67 -5.20
C HIS A 103 11.80 -19.41 -3.70
N MET A 104 12.84 -19.96 -3.07
CA MET A 104 13.19 -19.64 -1.68
C MET A 104 14.68 -19.82 -1.48
N GLU A 105 15.35 -18.74 -1.10
CA GLU A 105 16.80 -18.73 -0.92
C GLU A 105 17.18 -18.20 0.45
N THR A 106 18.15 -18.84 1.09
CA THR A 106 18.61 -18.47 2.41
C THR A 106 19.77 -17.48 2.30
N PHE A 107 19.64 -16.32 2.95
CA PHE A 107 20.69 -15.32 3.02
C PHE A 107 21.15 -15.04 4.46
N GLY A 108 20.39 -15.46 5.48
CA GLY A 108 20.69 -15.12 6.86
C GLY A 108 20.02 -16.03 7.89
N LYS A 109 20.17 -15.64 9.16
CA LYS A 109 19.54 -16.33 10.30
C LYS A 109 18.10 -15.86 10.47
N SER A 110 17.24 -16.72 11.00
CA SER A 110 15.86 -16.37 11.34
C SER A 110 15.76 -15.39 12.52
N GLY A 111 14.62 -14.73 12.61
CA GLY A 111 14.23 -13.69 13.57
C GLY A 111 14.22 -12.28 12.96
N CYS A 112 13.44 -11.38 13.58
CA CYS A 112 13.46 -9.94 13.29
C CYS A 112 14.74 -9.31 13.85
N ARG A 113 15.87 -9.46 13.14
CA ARG A 113 17.17 -8.93 13.57
C ARG A 113 17.47 -7.59 12.92
N ARG A 114 18.29 -6.78 13.60
CA ARG A 114 18.71 -5.43 13.17
C ARG A 114 19.45 -5.44 11.83
N VAL A 115 20.43 -6.35 11.71
CA VAL A 115 21.33 -6.43 10.55
C VAL A 115 20.96 -7.49 9.52
N VAL A 116 19.90 -8.31 9.74
CA VAL A 116 19.50 -9.34 8.76
C VAL A 116 18.38 -8.80 7.87
N PRO A 117 18.50 -8.89 6.53
CA PRO A 117 17.52 -8.36 5.61
C PRO A 117 16.12 -8.96 5.77
N GLY A 118 15.11 -8.18 5.41
CA GLY A 118 13.70 -8.58 5.48
C GLY A 118 12.76 -7.45 5.89
N GLN A 119 13.30 -6.32 6.40
CA GLN A 119 12.49 -5.15 6.74
C GLN A 119 12.03 -4.40 5.50
N TYR A 120 12.93 -4.21 4.54
CA TYR A 120 12.69 -3.47 3.31
C TYR A 120 12.80 -4.40 2.12
N VAL A 121 11.86 -4.28 1.17
CA VAL A 121 11.93 -4.95 -0.14
C VAL A 121 11.56 -3.90 -1.18
N ALA A 122 12.45 -3.72 -2.15
CA ALA A 122 12.27 -2.85 -3.29
C ALA A 122 12.45 -3.66 -4.57
N THR A 123 11.61 -3.41 -5.58
CA THR A 123 11.63 -4.13 -6.86
C THR A 123 11.86 -3.15 -7.99
N ASP A 124 12.72 -3.51 -8.95
CA ASP A 124 12.81 -2.79 -10.22
C ASP A 124 11.43 -2.80 -10.92
N PRO A 125 10.89 -1.66 -11.36
CA PRO A 125 9.56 -1.62 -11.98
C PRO A 125 9.41 -2.44 -13.26
N LYS A 126 10.52 -2.83 -13.93
CA LYS A 126 10.51 -3.77 -15.07
C LYS A 126 10.78 -5.23 -14.65
N GLY A 127 10.87 -5.49 -13.34
CA GLY A 127 11.02 -6.82 -12.74
C GLY A 127 12.34 -7.51 -13.04
N ARG A 128 13.42 -6.75 -13.27
CA ARG A 128 14.76 -7.29 -13.58
C ARG A 128 15.60 -7.59 -12.35
N SER A 129 15.33 -6.89 -11.24
CA SER A 129 16.07 -7.08 -10.00
C SER A 129 15.24 -6.71 -8.78
N ILE A 130 15.65 -7.23 -7.63
CA ILE A 130 14.98 -7.05 -6.35
C ILE A 130 16.04 -6.80 -5.29
N MET A 131 15.85 -5.77 -4.50
CA MET A 131 16.69 -5.44 -3.37
C MET A 131 15.96 -5.76 -2.07
N ILE A 132 16.62 -6.48 -1.17
CA ILE A 132 16.14 -6.75 0.18
C ILE A 132 17.11 -6.14 1.19
N GLY A 133 16.57 -5.35 2.11
CA GLY A 133 17.31 -4.55 3.07
C GLY A 133 17.00 -4.91 4.52
N ALA A 134 18.01 -4.81 5.38
CA ALA A 134 17.87 -4.78 6.82
C ALA A 134 17.64 -3.33 7.32
N VAL A 135 17.37 -3.15 8.61
CA VAL A 135 17.32 -1.81 9.23
C VAL A 135 18.71 -1.18 9.26
N GLU A 136 19.74 -2.01 9.33
CA GLU A 136 21.12 -1.55 9.39
C GLU A 136 22.02 -2.42 8.51
N LYS A 137 23.00 -1.79 7.86
CA LYS A 137 24.14 -2.42 7.18
C LYS A 137 23.82 -3.27 5.96
N GLN A 138 23.13 -4.39 6.12
CA GLN A 138 23.01 -5.39 5.06
C GLN A 138 21.92 -5.03 4.05
N LYS A 139 22.34 -4.95 2.78
CA LYS A 139 21.49 -4.88 1.61
C LYS A 139 21.96 -5.92 0.60
N LEU A 140 21.02 -6.67 0.02
CA LEU A 140 21.28 -7.72 -0.96
C LEU A 140 20.42 -7.47 -2.19
N VAL A 141 21.02 -7.59 -3.37
CA VAL A 141 20.34 -7.42 -4.66
C VAL A 141 20.35 -8.75 -5.40
N TYR A 142 19.18 -9.18 -5.83
CA TYR A 142 18.98 -10.39 -6.62
C TYR A 142 18.57 -10.02 -8.04
N VAL A 143 19.22 -10.61 -9.03
CA VAL A 143 18.86 -10.45 -10.44
C VAL A 143 17.83 -11.50 -10.81
N MET A 144 16.74 -11.06 -11.42
CA MET A 144 15.64 -11.90 -11.88
C MET A 144 15.82 -12.17 -13.36
N ASN A 145 15.87 -13.45 -13.72
CA ASN A 145 16.00 -13.91 -15.09
C ASN A 145 14.88 -14.88 -15.45
N ARG A 146 14.81 -15.21 -16.74
CA ARG A 146 13.87 -16.19 -17.28
C ARG A 146 14.65 -17.26 -18.02
N ASP A 147 14.37 -18.53 -17.73
CA ASP A 147 14.95 -19.64 -18.48
C ASP A 147 14.25 -19.84 -19.85
N SER A 148 14.78 -20.75 -20.67
CA SER A 148 14.19 -21.10 -21.97
C SER A 148 12.79 -21.70 -21.88
N ALA A 149 12.43 -22.27 -20.72
CA ALA A 149 11.10 -22.79 -20.40
C ALA A 149 10.19 -21.72 -19.78
N ALA A 150 10.57 -20.46 -19.88
CA ALA A 150 9.80 -19.32 -19.41
C ALA A 150 9.61 -19.22 -17.88
N ARG A 151 10.38 -19.98 -17.09
CA ARG A 151 10.32 -19.99 -15.63
C ARG A 151 11.25 -18.93 -15.03
N LEU A 152 10.86 -18.41 -13.87
CA LEU A 152 11.66 -17.49 -13.08
C LEU A 152 12.93 -18.19 -12.58
N THR A 153 14.07 -17.55 -12.78
CA THR A 153 15.35 -17.92 -12.15
C THR A 153 15.93 -16.72 -11.41
N ILE A 154 16.65 -16.99 -10.32
CA ILE A 154 17.32 -15.97 -9.52
C ILE A 154 18.84 -16.15 -9.63
N SER A 155 19.60 -15.05 -9.60
CA SER A 155 21.04 -15.10 -9.39
C SER A 155 21.39 -15.26 -7.91
N SER A 156 22.65 -15.59 -7.63
CA SER A 156 23.22 -15.36 -6.30
C SER A 156 23.10 -13.87 -5.91
N PRO A 157 22.97 -13.55 -4.61
CA PRO A 157 22.83 -12.19 -4.15
C PRO A 157 24.13 -11.40 -4.37
N LEU A 158 23.97 -10.15 -4.77
CA LEU A 158 25.02 -9.15 -4.82
C LEU A 158 24.94 -8.29 -3.57
N GLU A 159 26.07 -8.10 -2.89
CA GLU A 159 26.13 -7.37 -1.62
C GLU A 159 26.31 -5.87 -1.85
N ALA A 160 25.48 -5.06 -1.17
CA ALA A 160 25.59 -3.61 -1.12
C ALA A 160 25.66 -3.13 0.34
N HIS A 161 26.53 -3.76 1.12
CA HIS A 161 26.65 -3.53 2.55
C HIS A 161 27.33 -2.20 2.88
N LYS A 162 26.78 -1.46 3.86
CA LYS A 162 27.41 -0.23 4.40
C LYS A 162 27.34 -0.25 5.92
N SER A 163 28.47 -0.49 6.60
CA SER A 163 28.51 -0.53 8.08
C SER A 163 28.09 0.82 8.67
N HIS A 164 27.62 0.81 9.92
CA HIS A 164 27.25 2.02 10.67
C HIS A 164 26.18 2.89 10.00
N THR A 165 25.32 2.29 9.18
CA THR A 165 24.27 3.02 8.48
C THR A 165 22.89 2.44 8.75
N PHE A 166 21.99 3.27 9.26
CA PHE A 166 20.57 2.99 9.37
C PHE A 166 19.85 3.29 8.05
N VAL A 167 18.86 2.46 7.74
CA VAL A 167 17.97 2.63 6.58
C VAL A 167 16.59 2.99 7.09
N HIS A 168 16.03 4.10 6.61
CA HIS A 168 14.68 4.53 6.95
C HIS A 168 13.64 4.02 5.95
N ASP A 169 13.95 4.10 4.66
CA ASP A 169 13.12 3.60 3.58
C ASP A 169 13.96 3.16 2.36
N CYS A 170 13.38 2.33 1.49
CA CYS A 170 14.03 1.84 0.28
C CYS A 170 13.00 1.55 -0.82
N VAL A 171 13.21 2.12 -2.01
CA VAL A 171 12.31 1.98 -3.17
C VAL A 171 13.08 1.71 -4.46
N GLY A 172 12.44 1.02 -5.41
CA GLY A 172 12.99 0.83 -6.75
C GLY A 172 12.67 2.04 -7.62
N VAL A 173 13.68 2.61 -8.27
CA VAL A 173 13.53 3.78 -9.15
C VAL A 173 13.20 3.31 -10.56
N ASP A 174 12.15 3.85 -11.20
CA ASP A 174 11.83 3.51 -12.59
C ASP A 174 12.79 4.24 -13.53
N VAL A 175 13.78 3.53 -14.05
CA VAL A 175 14.76 4.05 -15.02
C VAL A 175 14.51 3.52 -16.43
N GLY A 176 13.28 3.08 -16.71
CA GLY A 176 12.97 2.44 -17.99
C GLY A 176 13.75 1.13 -18.14
N TYR A 177 14.69 1.08 -19.10
CA TYR A 177 15.52 -0.10 -19.37
C TYR A 177 17.02 0.13 -19.10
N GLU A 178 17.39 1.26 -18.51
CA GLU A 178 18.75 1.47 -18.01
C GLU A 178 19.05 0.56 -16.80
N ASN A 179 20.30 0.50 -16.37
CA ASN A 179 20.73 -0.27 -15.20
C ASN A 179 19.80 0.00 -14.00
N PRO A 180 19.20 -1.04 -13.37
CA PRO A 180 18.28 -0.84 -12.25
C PRO A 180 18.89 -0.01 -11.12
N ILE A 181 18.10 0.93 -10.59
CA ILE A 181 18.50 1.78 -9.47
C ILE A 181 17.56 1.57 -8.28
N PHE A 182 18.13 1.50 -7.09
CA PHE A 182 17.40 1.49 -5.82
C PHE A 182 17.78 2.73 -5.01
N ALA A 183 16.79 3.46 -4.56
CA ALA A 183 16.95 4.64 -3.70
C ALA A 183 16.72 4.25 -2.25
N SER A 184 17.58 4.72 -1.34
CA SER A 184 17.45 4.48 0.09
C SER A 184 17.70 5.76 0.89
N LEU A 185 16.89 5.98 1.93
CA LEU A 185 17.14 7.01 2.95
C LEU A 185 18.04 6.42 4.04
N GLU A 186 19.19 7.05 4.25
CA GLU A 186 20.26 6.51 5.07
C GLU A 186 20.82 7.53 6.05
N VAL A 187 21.09 7.08 7.28
CA VAL A 187 21.78 7.88 8.30
C VAL A 187 23.04 7.14 8.73
N ASP A 188 24.18 7.80 8.61
CA ASP A 188 25.46 7.29 9.13
C ASP A 188 25.65 7.72 10.58
N TYR A 189 25.92 6.77 11.46
CA TYR A 189 26.06 7.03 12.89
C TYR A 189 27.50 6.80 13.40
N GLN A 190 28.46 6.51 12.51
CA GLN A 190 29.82 6.18 12.93
C GLN A 190 30.48 7.29 13.75
N GLU A 191 30.40 8.54 13.29
CA GLU A 191 31.03 9.69 13.97
C GLU A 191 30.36 9.98 15.32
N ALA A 192 29.03 9.84 15.39
CA ALA A 192 28.27 10.03 16.62
C ALA A 192 28.62 8.99 17.71
N ASP A 193 28.97 7.76 17.32
CA ASP A 193 29.42 6.72 18.27
C ASP A 193 30.84 7.00 18.80
N GLU A 194 31.67 7.67 18.02
CA GLU A 194 33.07 7.97 18.34
C GLU A 194 33.24 9.27 19.13
N ASP A 195 32.22 10.15 19.17
CA ASP A 195 32.23 11.46 19.83
C ASP A 195 31.56 11.46 21.22
N PRO A 196 32.33 11.55 22.33
CA PRO A 196 31.78 11.64 23.67
C PRO A 196 31.11 12.98 24.01
N THR A 197 31.32 14.02 23.20
CA THR A 197 30.77 15.37 23.44
C THR A 197 29.31 15.48 22.99
N GLY A 198 28.91 14.69 21.98
CA GLY A 198 27.57 14.70 21.40
C GLY A 198 27.36 15.81 20.37
N GLU A 199 28.42 16.49 19.92
CA GLU A 199 28.36 17.47 18.84
C GLU A 199 28.15 16.78 17.50
N ALA A 200 28.84 15.65 17.26
CA ALA A 200 28.70 14.87 16.02
C ALA A 200 27.29 14.36 15.78
N LEU A 201 26.48 14.17 16.85
CA LEU A 201 25.07 13.79 16.72
C LEU A 201 24.21 14.91 16.10
N GLN A 202 24.58 16.17 16.33
CA GLN A 202 23.85 17.34 15.81
C GLN A 202 24.16 17.58 14.33
N ASP A 203 25.35 17.18 13.88
CA ASP A 203 25.81 17.31 12.50
C ASP A 203 25.43 16.09 11.62
N VAL A 204 24.70 15.11 12.18
CA VAL A 204 24.27 13.93 11.42
C VAL A 204 23.30 14.35 10.31
N GLU A 205 23.65 13.98 9.08
CA GLU A 205 22.83 14.21 7.90
C GLU A 205 22.06 12.96 7.47
N MET A 206 20.83 13.16 7.00
CA MET A 206 20.08 12.15 6.25
C MET A 206 20.53 12.19 4.79
N LEU A 207 20.91 11.04 4.25
CA LEU A 207 21.41 10.90 2.88
C LEU A 207 20.41 10.13 2.02
N LEU A 208 20.05 10.68 0.86
CA LEU A 208 19.40 9.94 -0.20
C LEU A 208 20.46 9.27 -1.07
N THR A 209 20.56 7.95 -1.00
CA THR A 209 21.58 7.17 -1.69
C THR A 209 20.99 6.32 -2.82
N TYR A 210 21.58 6.41 -4.01
CA TYR A 210 21.22 5.58 -5.17
C TYR A 210 22.25 4.45 -5.36
N TYR A 211 21.74 3.22 -5.28
CA TYR A 211 22.47 2.01 -5.60
C TYR A 211 22.13 1.57 -7.03
N GLU A 212 23.13 1.59 -7.91
CA GLU A 212 22.99 1.12 -9.28
C GLU A 212 23.49 -0.32 -9.39
N LEU A 213 22.65 -1.17 -9.99
CA LEU A 213 23.03 -2.51 -10.40
C LEU A 213 23.53 -2.48 -11.84
N ASP A 214 24.84 -2.65 -12.02
CA ASP A 214 25.40 -2.85 -13.36
C ASP A 214 25.18 -4.31 -13.79
N LEU A 215 24.28 -4.50 -14.75
CA LEU A 215 23.93 -5.84 -15.27
C LEU A 215 25.07 -6.46 -16.09
N GLY A 216 25.97 -5.66 -16.67
CA GLY A 216 27.10 -6.14 -17.46
C GLY A 216 28.26 -6.59 -16.58
N LEU A 217 28.60 -5.79 -15.58
CA LEU A 217 29.68 -6.09 -14.61
C LEU A 217 29.21 -6.95 -13.43
N ASN A 218 27.90 -7.14 -13.26
CA ASN A 218 27.27 -7.96 -12.21
C ASN A 218 27.73 -7.57 -10.79
N HIS A 219 27.72 -6.27 -10.49
CA HIS A 219 28.00 -5.73 -9.16
C HIS A 219 27.12 -4.52 -8.89
N VAL A 220 26.95 -4.18 -7.61
CA VAL A 220 26.16 -3.02 -7.18
C VAL A 220 27.11 -1.94 -6.70
N VAL A 221 26.92 -0.72 -7.19
CA VAL A 221 27.71 0.45 -6.80
C VAL A 221 26.84 1.55 -6.23
N ARG A 222 27.38 2.29 -5.27
CA ARG A 222 26.77 3.54 -4.81
C ARG A 222 27.07 4.63 -5.84
N ARG A 223 26.13 4.90 -6.74
CA ARG A 223 26.31 5.82 -7.87
C ARG A 223 26.22 7.28 -7.44
N TRP A 224 25.28 7.59 -6.56
CA TRP A 224 24.97 8.95 -6.15
C TRP A 224 24.49 8.97 -4.70
N SER A 225 24.82 10.04 -3.99
CA SER A 225 24.40 10.29 -2.60
C SER A 225 24.34 11.79 -2.41
N ASP A 226 23.27 12.28 -1.81
CA ASP A 226 23.09 13.71 -1.53
C ASP A 226 22.31 13.90 -0.22
N ALA A 227 22.57 15.00 0.46
CA ALA A 227 21.93 15.31 1.73
C ALA A 227 20.47 15.73 1.51
N VAL A 228 19.59 15.24 2.37
CA VAL A 228 18.17 15.59 2.43
C VAL A 228 17.79 15.97 3.85
N ASP A 229 16.57 16.49 4.01
CA ASP A 229 16.04 16.87 5.32
C ASP A 229 16.12 15.70 6.32
N MET A 230 16.63 15.97 7.52
CA MET A 230 16.80 14.95 8.58
C MET A 230 15.49 14.30 9.02
N THR A 231 14.37 14.99 8.81
CA THR A 231 13.03 14.52 9.13
C THR A 231 12.42 13.61 8.04
N ALA A 232 13.16 13.34 6.96
CA ALA A 232 12.68 12.49 5.87
C ALA A 232 12.33 11.07 6.35
N ASN A 233 11.11 10.62 6.04
CA ASN A 233 10.55 9.39 6.58
C ASN A 233 10.09 8.39 5.50
N MET A 234 9.83 8.85 4.27
CA MET A 234 9.27 8.02 3.19
C MET A 234 9.77 8.46 1.81
N LEU A 235 9.99 7.49 0.92
CA LEU A 235 10.26 7.70 -0.50
C LEU A 235 9.09 7.26 -1.36
N ILE A 236 8.77 8.04 -2.39
CA ILE A 236 7.75 7.70 -3.39
C ILE A 236 8.42 7.65 -4.77
N PRO A 237 8.52 6.46 -5.42
CA PRO A 237 9.16 6.36 -6.72
C PRO A 237 8.24 6.92 -7.82
N LEU A 238 8.78 7.78 -8.68
CA LEU A 238 8.04 8.31 -9.81
C LEU A 238 8.21 7.43 -11.06
N PRO A 239 7.20 7.35 -11.94
CA PRO A 239 7.34 6.68 -13.23
C PRO A 239 8.47 7.30 -14.06
N GLY A 240 9.18 6.47 -14.82
CA GLY A 240 10.33 6.90 -15.61
C GLY A 240 10.34 6.37 -17.03
N GLY A 241 11.43 6.66 -17.74
CA GLY A 241 11.55 6.40 -19.18
C GLY A 241 10.48 7.16 -19.97
N ASN A 242 9.70 6.44 -20.78
CA ASN A 242 8.66 7.05 -21.62
C ASN A 242 7.43 7.53 -20.84
N ASP A 243 7.34 7.20 -19.56
CA ASP A 243 6.13 7.39 -18.75
C ASP A 243 6.22 8.58 -17.78
N GLY A 244 7.44 9.07 -17.51
CA GLY A 244 7.66 10.17 -16.57
C GLY A 244 9.14 10.50 -16.40
N PRO A 245 9.47 11.43 -15.49
CA PRO A 245 10.82 11.95 -15.29
C PRO A 245 11.76 11.04 -14.48
N SER A 246 11.31 9.87 -13.99
CA SER A 246 12.06 9.07 -13.01
C SER A 246 12.30 9.84 -11.70
N GLY A 247 13.16 9.33 -10.82
CA GLY A 247 13.47 9.92 -9.52
C GLY A 247 12.46 9.57 -8.43
N VAL A 248 12.60 10.26 -7.30
CA VAL A 248 11.80 10.01 -6.09
C VAL A 248 11.29 11.31 -5.50
N LEU A 249 10.10 11.25 -4.90
CA LEU A 249 9.67 12.26 -3.94
C LEU A 249 10.15 11.83 -2.55
N VAL A 250 10.88 12.72 -1.90
CA VAL A 250 11.30 12.59 -0.50
C VAL A 250 10.27 13.30 0.35
N CYS A 251 9.58 12.54 1.21
CA CYS A 251 8.64 13.08 2.17
C CYS A 251 9.38 13.35 3.49
N SER A 252 9.28 14.58 3.97
CA SER A 252 9.89 15.10 5.20
C SER A 252 8.82 15.83 6.02
N GLU A 253 9.14 16.22 7.24
CA GLU A 253 8.25 17.01 8.07
C GLU A 253 7.91 18.33 7.35
N ASN A 254 6.62 18.58 7.15
CA ASN A 254 6.03 19.73 6.45
C ASN A 254 6.31 19.86 4.95
N TRP A 255 7.14 19.02 4.35
CA TRP A 255 7.62 19.24 2.98
C TRP A 255 7.74 17.96 2.17
N ILE A 256 7.49 18.10 0.87
CA ILE A 256 7.74 17.06 -0.13
C ILE A 256 8.70 17.63 -1.17
N ALA A 257 9.82 16.96 -1.40
CA ALA A 257 10.85 17.37 -2.33
C ALA A 257 11.08 16.32 -3.43
N TYR A 258 11.08 16.72 -4.69
CA TYR A 258 11.59 15.89 -5.78
C TYR A 258 13.11 15.90 -5.79
N ARG A 259 13.71 14.71 -5.86
CA ARG A 259 15.14 14.51 -5.97
C ARG A 259 15.47 13.56 -7.12
N HIS A 260 16.39 13.98 -7.97
CA HIS A 260 16.98 13.12 -8.99
C HIS A 260 18.40 13.62 -9.35
N PRO A 261 19.37 12.72 -9.63
CA PRO A 261 20.72 13.13 -9.98
C PRO A 261 20.75 14.02 -11.23
N GLY A 262 21.37 15.20 -11.12
CA GLY A 262 21.51 16.15 -12.23
C GLY A 262 20.27 17.00 -12.52
N GLU A 263 19.21 16.85 -11.74
CA GLU A 263 18.00 17.69 -11.80
C GLU A 263 17.93 18.61 -10.57
N PRO A 264 17.36 19.82 -10.70
CA PRO A 264 17.18 20.72 -9.57
C PRO A 264 16.16 20.15 -8.57
N GLU A 265 16.29 20.58 -7.32
CA GLU A 265 15.28 20.34 -6.30
C GLU A 265 14.00 21.11 -6.62
N HIS A 266 12.86 20.42 -6.53
CA HIS A 266 11.56 21.07 -6.46
C HIS A 266 10.91 20.68 -5.15
N ARG A 267 10.57 21.67 -4.31
CA ARG A 267 10.02 21.45 -2.98
C ARG A 267 8.65 22.11 -2.87
N VAL A 268 7.72 21.47 -2.18
CA VAL A 268 6.36 21.99 -1.95
C VAL A 268 5.94 21.69 -0.50
N PRO A 269 5.30 22.63 0.22
CA PRO A 269 4.85 22.38 1.59
C PRO A 269 3.64 21.46 1.61
N ILE A 270 3.47 20.71 2.70
CA ILE A 270 2.28 19.92 2.97
C ILE A 270 1.22 20.86 3.56
N PRO A 271 0.07 21.09 2.89
CA PRO A 271 -0.94 22.00 3.39
C PRO A 271 -1.52 21.54 4.74
N ARG A 272 -1.62 22.45 5.70
CA ARG A 272 -2.16 22.21 7.05
C ARG A 272 -3.63 22.60 7.13
N ARG A 273 -4.36 22.08 8.12
CA ARG A 273 -5.78 22.42 8.27
C ARG A 273 -5.90 23.85 8.82
N GLU A 274 -6.81 24.64 8.28
CA GLU A 274 -7.17 25.93 8.89
C GLU A 274 -8.04 25.66 10.12
N ASN A 275 -7.41 25.36 11.25
CA ASN A 275 -8.10 25.07 12.50
C ASN A 275 -7.51 25.88 13.66
N PRO A 276 -8.33 26.66 14.40
CA PRO A 276 -7.86 27.45 15.54
C PRO A 276 -7.31 26.62 16.70
N LEU A 277 -7.54 25.30 16.73
CA LEU A 277 -7.03 24.39 17.75
C LEU A 277 -5.75 23.65 17.33
N GLU A 278 -5.28 23.83 16.09
CA GLU A 278 -4.05 23.19 15.62
C GLU A 278 -2.82 23.91 16.21
N ASP A 279 -1.87 23.13 16.73
CA ASP A 279 -0.61 23.66 17.24
C ASP A 279 0.27 24.10 16.04
N PRO A 280 0.60 25.38 15.88
CA PRO A 280 1.42 25.85 14.77
C PRO A 280 2.83 25.25 14.75
N ASN A 281 3.35 24.81 15.92
CA ASN A 281 4.70 24.27 16.04
C ASN A 281 4.79 22.77 15.73
N ARG A 282 3.65 22.07 15.66
CA ARG A 282 3.63 20.66 15.32
C ARG A 282 3.79 20.51 13.82
N GLY A 283 4.80 19.76 13.37
CA GLY A 283 4.90 19.42 11.95
C GLY A 283 4.02 18.25 11.54
N LEU A 284 3.96 18.05 10.22
CA LEU A 284 3.09 17.09 9.57
C LEU A 284 3.92 16.20 8.63
N ILE A 285 3.74 14.88 8.72
CA ILE A 285 4.44 13.91 7.86
C ILE A 285 3.46 13.12 6.99
N ILE A 286 3.97 12.57 5.89
CA ILE A 286 3.26 11.61 5.04
C ILE A 286 3.48 10.20 5.58
N VAL A 287 2.39 9.41 5.70
CA VAL A 287 2.41 8.06 6.29
C VAL A 287 2.12 6.95 5.28
N ALA A 288 1.44 7.27 4.19
CA ALA A 288 1.13 6.32 3.11
C ALA A 288 1.04 7.04 1.77
N ALA A 289 1.40 6.35 0.69
CA ALA A 289 1.28 6.88 -0.65
C ALA A 289 0.91 5.79 -1.67
N ALA A 290 0.29 6.20 -2.77
CA ALA A 290 0.01 5.37 -3.92
C ALA A 290 0.28 6.15 -5.21
N VAL A 291 1.07 5.55 -6.10
CA VAL A 291 1.36 6.09 -7.43
C VAL A 291 0.43 5.44 -8.44
N HIS A 292 -0.36 6.25 -9.16
CA HIS A 292 -1.21 5.75 -10.22
C HIS A 292 -0.75 6.27 -11.58
N LYS A 293 -0.42 5.32 -12.45
CA LYS A 293 -0.03 5.59 -13.83
C LYS A 293 -1.24 5.45 -14.76
N MET A 294 -1.54 6.53 -15.46
CA MET A 294 -2.50 6.59 -16.55
C MET A 294 -1.79 6.56 -17.91
N LYS A 295 -2.57 6.62 -18.99
CA LYS A 295 -2.00 6.68 -20.34
C LYS A 295 -1.39 8.07 -20.56
N ARG A 296 -0.05 8.14 -20.55
CA ARG A 296 0.80 9.36 -20.73
C ARG A 296 0.93 10.29 -19.52
N THR A 297 0.12 10.11 -18.48
CA THR A 297 0.18 10.91 -17.25
C THR A 297 0.22 10.00 -16.04
N PHE A 298 0.60 10.56 -14.89
CA PHE A 298 0.51 9.88 -13.60
C PHE A 298 0.19 10.92 -12.53
N PHE A 299 -0.31 10.45 -11.40
CA PHE A 299 -0.44 11.25 -10.19
C PHE A 299 -0.12 10.39 -8.98
N VAL A 300 0.16 11.05 -7.87
CA VAL A 300 0.42 10.41 -6.59
C VAL A 300 -0.66 10.85 -5.62
N LEU A 301 -1.23 9.90 -4.88
CA LEU A 301 -2.00 10.21 -3.67
C LEU A 301 -1.09 9.97 -2.47
N ALA A 302 -0.85 11.00 -1.67
CA ALA A 302 -0.08 10.93 -0.44
C ALA A 302 -0.98 11.28 0.74
N GLN A 303 -0.95 10.50 1.81
CA GLN A 303 -1.77 10.68 3.00
C GLN A 303 -0.92 11.16 4.18
N SER A 304 -1.36 12.20 4.87
CA SER A 304 -0.74 12.66 6.12
C SER A 304 -1.13 11.79 7.32
N GLU A 305 -0.42 11.96 8.44
CA GLU A 305 -0.75 11.34 9.73
C GLU A 305 -2.13 11.72 10.31
N THR A 306 -2.75 12.81 9.83
CA THR A 306 -4.12 13.22 10.19
C THR A 306 -5.19 12.55 9.32
N GLY A 307 -4.78 11.83 8.27
CA GLY A 307 -5.66 11.15 7.33
C GLY A 307 -6.02 11.97 6.07
N ASP A 308 -5.49 13.18 5.95
CA ASP A 308 -5.72 14.04 4.77
C ASP A 308 -4.96 13.48 3.57
N VAL A 309 -5.65 13.28 2.46
CA VAL A 309 -5.06 12.81 1.21
C VAL A 309 -4.83 13.99 0.29
N TYR A 310 -3.62 14.09 -0.24
CA TYR A 310 -3.21 15.09 -1.22
C TYR A 310 -2.94 14.42 -2.56
N LYS A 311 -3.42 15.05 -3.63
CA LYS A 311 -3.02 14.74 -5.00
C LYS A 311 -1.76 15.52 -5.32
N ILE A 312 -0.71 14.82 -5.71
CA ILE A 312 0.55 15.40 -6.15
C ILE A 312 0.70 15.13 -7.64
N SER A 313 0.90 16.22 -8.40
CA SER A 313 1.10 16.23 -9.85
C SER A 313 2.50 16.76 -10.17
N VAL A 314 3.19 16.14 -11.12
CA VAL A 314 4.55 16.55 -11.51
C VAL A 314 4.53 17.03 -12.95
N ALA A 315 4.65 18.35 -13.14
CA ALA A 315 4.74 18.95 -14.46
C ALA A 315 6.17 18.78 -14.99
N HIS A 316 6.29 18.19 -16.16
CA HIS A 316 7.58 17.91 -16.79
C HIS A 316 7.52 18.15 -18.29
N THR A 317 8.64 18.56 -18.85
CA THR A 317 8.79 18.85 -20.29
C THR A 317 9.84 17.92 -20.89
N GLU A 318 9.68 17.58 -22.17
CA GLU A 318 10.73 16.84 -22.89
C GLU A 318 11.95 17.75 -23.11
N GLY A 319 13.08 17.37 -22.50
CA GLY A 319 14.36 18.04 -22.65
C GLY A 319 15.04 17.71 -23.98
N ARG A 320 16.12 18.44 -24.28
CA ARG A 320 16.85 18.34 -25.57
C ARG A 320 17.48 16.97 -25.83
N THR A 321 17.75 16.19 -24.79
CA THR A 321 18.36 14.85 -24.84
C THR A 321 17.34 13.71 -24.80
N GLY A 322 16.04 14.02 -24.84
CA GLY A 322 14.97 13.02 -24.68
C GLY A 322 14.62 12.68 -23.23
N ASN A 323 15.39 13.18 -22.25
CA ASN A 323 15.06 13.08 -20.83
C ASN A 323 13.97 14.10 -20.48
N ARG A 324 13.06 13.72 -19.58
CA ARG A 324 11.99 14.60 -19.10
C ARG A 324 12.48 15.38 -17.89
N VAL A 325 12.56 16.69 -18.04
CA VAL A 325 13.00 17.63 -17.01
C VAL A 325 11.77 18.08 -16.22
N VAL A 326 11.84 18.00 -14.89
CA VAL A 326 10.76 18.50 -14.02
C VAL A 326 10.80 20.02 -14.01
N GLN A 327 9.62 20.64 -14.12
CA GLN A 327 9.48 22.10 -14.05
C GLN A 327 8.93 22.52 -12.69
N GLU A 328 7.94 21.78 -12.20
CA GLU A 328 7.28 22.06 -10.93
C GLU A 328 6.55 20.82 -10.40
N ILE A 329 6.40 20.80 -9.08
CA ILE A 329 5.51 19.87 -8.37
C ILE A 329 4.32 20.67 -7.88
N ARG A 330 3.12 20.12 -8.03
CA ARG A 330 1.89 20.71 -7.50
C ARG A 330 1.27 19.78 -6.49
N ILE A 331 0.81 20.33 -5.37
CA ILE A 331 0.07 19.61 -4.33
C ILE A 331 -1.30 20.23 -4.14
N LYS A 332 -2.30 19.38 -4.00
CA LYS A 332 -3.71 19.78 -3.85
C LYS A 332 -4.41 18.86 -2.89
N TYR A 333 -5.26 19.42 -2.01
CA TYR A 333 -6.10 18.61 -1.14
C TYR A 333 -7.11 17.79 -1.96
N PHE A 334 -7.20 16.49 -1.68
CA PHE A 334 -8.04 15.57 -2.43
C PHE A 334 -9.32 15.22 -1.64
N ASP A 335 -9.18 14.50 -0.53
CA ASP A 335 -10.25 14.11 0.40
C ASP A 335 -9.62 13.66 1.73
N THR A 336 -10.42 13.57 2.80
CA THR A 336 -9.95 13.08 4.11
C THR A 336 -10.43 11.65 4.34
N LEU A 337 -9.50 10.73 4.59
CA LEU A 337 -9.78 9.32 4.82
C LEU A 337 -9.20 8.86 6.17
N PRO A 338 -9.59 7.71 6.72
CA PRO A 338 -8.90 7.16 7.88
C PRO A 338 -7.44 6.85 7.56
N VAL A 339 -6.57 7.01 8.55
CA VAL A 339 -5.14 6.76 8.41
C VAL A 339 -4.88 5.33 7.95
N ALA A 340 -4.13 5.19 6.86
CA ALA A 340 -3.87 3.92 6.20
C ALA A 340 -2.43 3.44 6.44
N SER A 341 -2.27 2.12 6.57
CA SER A 341 -0.96 1.47 6.46
C SER A 341 -0.55 1.28 4.99
N SER A 342 -1.51 1.21 4.07
CA SER A 342 -1.28 1.07 2.63
C SER A 342 -2.48 1.60 1.83
N LEU A 343 -2.19 2.34 0.78
CA LEU A 343 -3.16 2.79 -0.23
C LEU A 343 -2.93 2.01 -1.52
N CYS A 344 -4.00 1.49 -2.12
CA CYS A 344 -3.94 0.72 -3.35
C CYS A 344 -4.91 1.30 -4.38
N ILE A 345 -4.41 1.93 -5.44
CA ILE A 345 -5.23 2.45 -6.53
C ILE A 345 -5.36 1.40 -7.62
N LEU A 346 -6.59 1.04 -7.96
CA LEU A 346 -6.93 0.06 -8.99
C LEU A 346 -7.27 0.76 -10.31
N LYS A 347 -6.88 0.13 -11.42
CA LYS A 347 -7.18 0.55 -12.80
C LYS A 347 -8.68 0.55 -13.12
N SER A 348 -9.49 -0.15 -12.32
CA SER A 348 -10.95 -0.14 -12.41
C SER A 348 -11.59 1.13 -11.83
N GLY A 349 -10.80 2.09 -11.31
CA GLY A 349 -11.32 3.32 -10.73
C GLY A 349 -11.72 3.20 -9.27
N PHE A 350 -11.03 2.34 -8.50
CA PHE A 350 -11.26 2.16 -7.07
C PHE A 350 -9.98 2.41 -6.26
N LEU A 351 -10.16 2.85 -5.02
CA LEU A 351 -9.12 2.99 -4.01
C LEU A 351 -9.42 2.03 -2.85
N PHE A 352 -8.53 1.07 -2.63
CA PHE A 352 -8.55 0.26 -1.43
C PHE A 352 -7.66 0.87 -0.35
N LEU A 353 -8.25 1.11 0.82
CA LEU A 353 -7.61 1.69 1.98
C LEU A 353 -7.47 0.65 3.08
N ALA A 354 -6.24 0.20 3.30
CA ALA A 354 -5.90 -0.64 4.43
C ALA A 354 -5.68 0.25 5.67
N ALA A 355 -6.72 0.47 6.47
CA ALA A 355 -6.61 1.27 7.69
C ALA A 355 -5.57 0.70 8.66
N GLU A 356 -4.76 1.55 9.30
CA GLU A 356 -3.83 1.11 10.35
C GLU A 356 -4.58 0.48 11.53
N MET A 357 -5.75 1.04 11.84
CA MET A 357 -6.61 0.71 12.96
C MET A 357 -8.08 0.85 12.52
N GLY A 358 -8.95 -0.03 12.99
CA GLY A 358 -10.36 -0.09 12.62
C GLY A 358 -10.61 -0.73 11.26
N ASN A 359 -11.84 -0.58 10.76
CA ASN A 359 -12.28 -1.15 9.50
C ASN A 359 -11.48 -0.62 8.30
N HIS A 360 -11.25 -1.50 7.34
CA HIS A 360 -10.68 -1.15 6.04
C HIS A 360 -11.79 -0.71 5.09
N GLN A 361 -11.48 0.16 4.16
CA GLN A 361 -12.50 0.81 3.34
C GLN A 361 -12.16 0.69 1.86
N PHE A 362 -13.19 0.61 1.04
CA PHE A 362 -13.09 0.52 -0.41
C PHE A 362 -13.91 1.63 -1.04
N TYR A 363 -13.23 2.50 -1.78
CA TYR A 363 -13.77 3.70 -2.35
C TYR A 363 -13.80 3.63 -3.87
N GLN A 364 -14.79 4.26 -4.49
CA GLN A 364 -14.84 4.50 -5.93
C GLN A 364 -14.47 5.95 -6.24
N PHE A 365 -13.65 6.16 -7.26
CA PHE A 365 -13.34 7.51 -7.75
C PHE A 365 -14.54 8.06 -8.51
N GLN A 366 -15.13 9.14 -7.99
CA GLN A 366 -16.14 9.94 -8.69
C GLN A 366 -15.47 10.98 -9.59
N ARG A 367 -14.39 11.59 -9.09
CA ARG A 367 -13.62 12.63 -9.79
C ARG A 367 -12.13 12.46 -9.51
N LEU A 368 -11.30 13.04 -10.38
CA LEU A 368 -9.84 13.04 -10.23
C LEU A 368 -9.29 14.32 -9.57
N GLY A 369 -10.15 15.26 -9.17
CA GLY A 369 -9.73 16.49 -8.48
C GLY A 369 -9.01 17.52 -9.37
N ASP A 370 -9.24 17.49 -10.70
CA ASP A 370 -8.62 18.44 -11.64
C ASP A 370 -9.45 19.74 -11.81
N ASP A 371 -10.78 19.65 -11.82
CA ASP A 371 -11.71 20.77 -12.08
C ASP A 371 -12.54 21.12 -10.83
N ASP A 372 -11.90 21.61 -9.77
CA ASP A 372 -12.57 22.12 -8.57
C ASP A 372 -11.92 23.42 -8.06
N ASP A 373 -12.64 24.12 -7.17
CA ASP A 373 -12.21 25.40 -6.59
C ASP A 373 -11.18 25.23 -5.45
N GLU A 374 -10.57 24.05 -5.31
CA GLU A 374 -9.56 23.79 -4.28
C GLU A 374 -8.23 24.46 -4.62
N LEU A 375 -7.58 24.99 -3.58
CA LEU A 375 -6.27 25.64 -3.71
C LEU A 375 -5.21 24.63 -4.11
N GLU A 376 -4.51 24.93 -5.19
CA GLU A 376 -3.34 24.19 -5.67
C GLU A 376 -2.07 24.98 -5.31
N PHE A 377 -1.08 24.31 -4.71
CA PHE A 377 0.19 24.92 -4.34
C PHE A 377 1.29 24.35 -5.24
N ALA A 378 2.05 25.21 -5.91
CA ALA A 378 3.10 24.83 -6.83
C ALA A 378 4.49 25.12 -6.23
N SER A 379 5.47 24.25 -6.49
CA SER A 379 6.84 24.43 -6.00
C SER A 379 7.51 25.73 -6.48
N GLY A 380 7.02 26.32 -7.58
CA GLY A 380 7.53 27.61 -8.08
C GLY A 380 7.25 28.79 -7.14
N ASP A 381 6.21 28.68 -6.30
CA ASP A 381 5.84 29.72 -5.33
C ASP A 381 6.62 29.62 -4.02
N TYR A 382 7.44 28.58 -3.85
CA TYR A 382 8.17 28.25 -2.62
C TYR A 382 9.67 28.11 -2.91
N PRO A 383 10.42 29.23 -2.97
CA PRO A 383 11.85 29.17 -3.20
C PRO A 383 12.60 28.50 -2.03
N PRO A 384 13.76 27.89 -2.28
CA PRO A 384 14.57 27.27 -1.22
C PRO A 384 14.93 28.28 -0.12
N GLY A 385 14.59 27.97 1.13
CA GLY A 385 14.90 28.79 2.32
C GLY A 385 13.73 29.60 2.89
N GLU A 386 12.58 29.66 2.21
CA GLU A 386 11.37 30.25 2.78
C GLU A 386 10.49 29.18 3.47
N GLU A 387 10.13 29.42 4.73
CA GLU A 387 9.27 28.53 5.53
C GLU A 387 7.81 28.98 5.52
N THR A 388 7.27 29.22 4.32
CA THR A 388 5.86 29.61 4.17
C THR A 388 4.95 28.40 4.33
N LEU A 389 4.01 28.51 5.27
CA LEU A 389 3.01 27.47 5.53
C LEU A 389 1.84 27.60 4.56
N ALA A 390 1.42 26.47 3.99
CA ALA A 390 0.20 26.36 3.20
C ALA A 390 -0.97 25.89 4.08
N TYR A 391 -2.18 26.39 3.83
CA TYR A 391 -3.38 26.04 4.60
C TYR A 391 -4.53 25.63 3.67
N PHE A 392 -5.36 24.68 4.11
CA PHE A 392 -6.58 24.26 3.44
C PHE A 392 -7.72 24.02 4.44
N LYS A 393 -8.96 23.96 3.95
CA LYS A 393 -10.15 23.65 4.76
C LYS A 393 -10.62 22.22 4.49
N PRO A 394 -10.61 21.32 5.50
CA PRO A 394 -11.19 20.00 5.33
C PRO A 394 -12.66 20.08 4.96
N ARG A 395 -13.11 19.11 4.15
CA ARG A 395 -14.49 18.96 3.70
C ARG A 395 -14.87 17.49 3.60
N GLU A 396 -16.17 17.24 3.46
CA GLU A 396 -16.69 15.91 3.15
C GLU A 396 -16.16 15.38 1.81
N LEU A 397 -16.33 14.07 1.62
CA LEU A 397 -15.85 13.38 0.42
C LEU A 397 -16.55 13.90 -0.83
N ILE A 398 -15.78 14.35 -1.81
CA ILE A 398 -16.29 14.78 -3.13
C ILE A 398 -15.68 13.94 -4.25
N ASN A 399 -14.41 13.57 -4.13
CA ASN A 399 -13.70 12.83 -5.16
C ASN A 399 -13.87 11.32 -5.00
N LEU A 400 -14.15 10.86 -3.77
CA LEU A 400 -14.33 9.46 -3.42
C LEU A 400 -15.73 9.18 -2.88
N GLU A 401 -16.27 8.02 -3.21
CA GLU A 401 -17.50 7.49 -2.61
C GLU A 401 -17.18 6.17 -1.91
N LEU A 402 -17.63 5.99 -0.66
CA LEU A 402 -17.44 4.74 0.08
C LEU A 402 -18.41 3.69 -0.47
N VAL A 403 -17.87 2.58 -0.96
CA VAL A 403 -18.66 1.51 -1.60
C VAL A 403 -18.75 0.26 -0.73
N ASP A 404 -17.67 -0.08 -0.05
CA ASP A 404 -17.61 -1.24 0.84
C ASP A 404 -16.74 -0.96 2.06
N GLU A 405 -17.07 -1.62 3.16
CA GLU A 405 -16.35 -1.53 4.42
C GLU A 405 -16.04 -2.94 4.91
N MET A 406 -14.76 -3.29 4.95
CA MET A 406 -14.32 -4.59 5.42
C MET A 406 -14.05 -4.51 6.93
N GLU A 407 -14.86 -5.25 7.67
CA GLU A 407 -14.80 -5.25 9.12
C GLU A 407 -13.43 -5.70 9.67
N SER A 408 -12.94 -4.97 10.67
CA SER A 408 -11.72 -5.31 11.40
C SER A 408 -11.89 -5.07 12.89
N ALA A 409 -11.54 -6.07 13.69
CA ALA A 409 -11.50 -5.99 15.14
C ALA A 409 -10.19 -5.38 15.67
N CYS A 410 -9.30 -4.88 14.80
CA CYS A 410 -8.03 -4.29 15.21
C CYS A 410 -8.18 -2.80 15.59
N PRO A 411 -7.52 -2.31 16.65
CA PRO A 411 -6.85 -3.08 17.69
C PRO A 411 -7.90 -3.67 18.64
N LEU A 412 -7.74 -4.95 19.02
CA LEU A 412 -8.56 -5.60 20.03
C LEU A 412 -7.94 -5.33 21.40
N ILE A 413 -8.57 -4.47 22.21
CA ILE A 413 -8.03 -4.01 23.50
C ILE A 413 -8.39 -4.98 24.63
N ASP A 414 -9.67 -5.36 24.71
CA ASP A 414 -10.17 -6.34 25.67
C ASP A 414 -11.34 -7.10 25.06
N ALA A 415 -11.56 -8.33 25.53
CA ALA A 415 -12.70 -9.13 25.14
C ALA A 415 -13.22 -9.94 26.34
N LYS A 416 -14.54 -10.02 26.47
CA LYS A 416 -15.23 -10.81 27.50
C LYS A 416 -16.22 -11.77 26.85
N VAL A 417 -16.20 -13.02 27.29
CA VAL A 417 -17.21 -14.02 26.91
C VAL A 417 -18.30 -13.99 27.97
N LEU A 418 -19.49 -13.55 27.58
CA LEU A 418 -20.66 -13.41 28.46
C LEU A 418 -21.91 -13.89 27.72
N ASN A 419 -22.90 -14.38 28.43
CA ASN A 419 -24.20 -14.71 27.86
C ASN A 419 -25.26 -13.74 28.41
N LEU A 420 -25.36 -12.54 27.83
CA LEU A 420 -26.28 -11.51 28.31
C LEU A 420 -27.67 -11.61 27.67
N THR A 421 -27.79 -12.31 26.55
CA THR A 421 -29.08 -12.51 25.84
C THR A 421 -29.76 -13.83 26.18
N GLU A 422 -29.16 -14.63 27.06
CA GLU A 422 -29.65 -15.97 27.46
C GLU A 422 -29.86 -16.90 26.26
N GLU A 423 -29.07 -16.73 25.19
CA GLU A 423 -29.01 -17.64 24.05
C GLU A 423 -28.32 -18.96 24.44
N GLU A 424 -28.44 -19.99 23.59
CA GLU A 424 -27.77 -21.29 23.83
C GLU A 424 -26.24 -21.16 23.86
N THR A 425 -25.67 -20.21 23.10
CA THR A 425 -24.24 -19.98 23.01
C THR A 425 -23.88 -18.60 23.56
N PRO A 426 -22.80 -18.46 24.36
CA PRO A 426 -22.36 -17.17 24.85
C PRO A 426 -21.82 -16.29 23.71
N GLN A 427 -21.90 -14.97 23.88
CA GLN A 427 -21.36 -13.99 22.93
C GLN A 427 -19.99 -13.49 23.38
N LEU A 428 -19.19 -13.05 22.42
CA LEU A 428 -17.92 -12.36 22.67
C LEU A 428 -18.14 -10.84 22.54
N TYR A 429 -17.94 -10.12 23.63
CA TYR A 429 -17.99 -8.66 23.69
C TYR A 429 -16.57 -8.12 23.60
N ALA A 430 -16.26 -7.38 22.54
CA ALA A 430 -14.90 -6.94 22.20
C ALA A 430 -14.82 -5.42 22.09
N LEU A 431 -13.83 -4.81 22.76
CA LEU A 431 -13.50 -3.39 22.63
C LEU A 431 -12.44 -3.23 21.54
N CYS A 432 -12.83 -2.58 20.44
CA CYS A 432 -12.01 -2.47 19.23
C CYS A 432 -11.87 -1.02 18.74
N GLY A 433 -10.86 -0.74 17.93
CA GLY A 433 -10.71 0.54 17.23
C GLY A 433 -9.88 1.57 18.01
N ARG A 434 -9.75 2.78 17.45
CA ARG A 434 -8.94 3.87 18.00
C ARG A 434 -9.64 5.22 17.79
N GLY A 435 -9.56 6.09 18.79
CA GLY A 435 -10.10 7.46 18.70
C GLY A 435 -11.61 7.47 18.46
N SER A 436 -12.07 8.34 17.57
CA SER A 436 -13.48 8.45 17.17
C SER A 436 -14.00 7.22 16.41
N ARG A 437 -13.12 6.32 15.96
CA ARG A 437 -13.47 5.07 15.25
C ARG A 437 -13.46 3.85 16.18
N SER A 438 -13.55 4.07 17.48
CA SER A 438 -13.68 2.99 18.47
C SER A 438 -15.07 2.37 18.45
N SER A 439 -15.18 1.08 18.70
CA SER A 439 -16.42 0.31 18.65
C SER A 439 -16.46 -0.78 19.72
N LEU A 440 -17.64 -1.01 20.30
CA LEU A 440 -17.94 -2.23 21.07
C LEU A 440 -18.61 -3.22 20.12
N ARG A 441 -17.96 -4.36 19.87
CA ARG A 441 -18.46 -5.40 18.96
C ARG A 441 -18.98 -6.59 19.73
N ILE A 442 -20.14 -7.10 19.31
CA ILE A 442 -20.75 -8.31 19.86
C ILE A 442 -20.65 -9.38 18.79
N MET A 443 -19.75 -10.36 18.98
CA MET A 443 -19.58 -11.47 18.05
C MET A 443 -20.41 -12.66 18.54
N ARG A 444 -21.29 -13.15 17.68
CA ARG A 444 -22.13 -14.33 17.93
C ARG A 444 -21.70 -15.45 17.00
N HIS A 445 -21.76 -16.69 17.49
CA HIS A 445 -21.52 -17.84 16.62
C HIS A 445 -22.74 -18.06 15.73
N GLY A 446 -22.58 -17.88 14.42
CA GLY A 446 -23.66 -18.07 13.47
C GLY A 446 -23.27 -17.65 12.06
N LEU A 447 -24.25 -17.66 11.16
CA LEU A 447 -24.12 -17.13 9.82
C LEU A 447 -24.86 -15.79 9.75
N GLU A 448 -24.26 -14.81 9.09
CA GLU A 448 -24.92 -13.53 8.83
C GLU A 448 -26.16 -13.74 7.95
N VAL A 449 -27.31 -13.21 8.38
CA VAL A 449 -28.57 -13.27 7.63
C VAL A 449 -29.02 -11.86 7.31
N ALA A 450 -29.01 -11.51 6.03
CA ALA A 450 -29.53 -10.23 5.54
C ALA A 450 -31.06 -10.32 5.38
N GLU A 451 -31.78 -9.57 6.20
CA GLU A 451 -33.24 -9.47 6.12
C GLU A 451 -33.65 -8.61 4.92
N LEU A 452 -34.28 -9.23 3.91
CA LEU A 452 -34.66 -8.54 2.67
C LEU A 452 -36.02 -7.85 2.75
N ALA A 453 -36.94 -8.40 3.53
CA ALA A 453 -38.30 -7.88 3.69
C ALA A 453 -38.92 -8.41 4.98
N VAL A 454 -39.68 -7.53 5.64
CA VAL A 454 -40.43 -7.85 6.86
C VAL A 454 -41.89 -7.50 6.60
N THR A 455 -42.77 -8.47 6.79
CA THR A 455 -44.21 -8.26 6.68
C THR A 455 -44.88 -8.92 7.87
N ASP A 456 -45.57 -8.13 8.66
CA ASP A 456 -46.37 -8.64 9.77
C ASP A 456 -47.59 -9.39 9.25
N LEU A 457 -47.84 -10.57 9.82
CA LEU A 457 -49.01 -11.38 9.53
C LEU A 457 -50.05 -11.21 10.64
N PRO A 458 -51.34 -11.06 10.31
CA PRO A 458 -52.41 -10.83 11.30
C PRO A 458 -52.68 -12.03 12.23
N GLY A 459 -52.11 -13.20 11.94
CA GLY A 459 -52.21 -14.41 12.75
C GLY A 459 -50.89 -15.18 12.79
N ARG A 460 -50.83 -16.28 13.55
CA ARG A 460 -49.63 -17.12 13.67
C ARG A 460 -49.60 -18.16 12.54
N PRO A 461 -48.78 -17.99 11.49
CA PRO A 461 -48.66 -19.00 10.44
C PRO A 461 -48.02 -20.28 10.99
N ASN A 462 -48.51 -21.44 10.57
CA ASN A 462 -47.90 -22.73 10.94
C ASN A 462 -46.80 -23.15 9.97
N ALA A 463 -46.84 -22.66 8.72
CA ALA A 463 -45.89 -23.02 7.67
C ALA A 463 -45.93 -22.03 6.52
N ILE A 464 -44.81 -21.95 5.77
CA ILE A 464 -44.64 -21.12 4.58
C ILE A 464 -44.05 -22.00 3.48
N TRP A 465 -44.57 -21.89 2.27
CA TRP A 465 -44.04 -22.57 1.09
C TRP A 465 -43.89 -21.58 -0.06
N THR A 466 -42.85 -21.80 -0.86
CA THR A 466 -42.62 -21.07 -2.11
C THR A 466 -42.68 -22.05 -3.28
N THR A 467 -43.50 -21.77 -4.29
CA THR A 467 -43.58 -22.61 -5.50
C THR A 467 -43.42 -21.77 -6.75
N LYS A 468 -42.67 -22.29 -7.73
CA LYS A 468 -42.52 -21.66 -9.04
C LYS A 468 -43.66 -22.12 -9.94
N LEU A 469 -44.31 -21.19 -10.64
CA LEU A 469 -45.34 -21.50 -11.62
C LEU A 469 -44.81 -22.23 -12.86
N ARG A 470 -43.55 -21.99 -13.24
CA ARG A 470 -42.89 -22.61 -14.40
C ARG A 470 -41.44 -22.97 -14.06
N ARG A 471 -40.91 -23.99 -14.73
CA ARG A 471 -39.51 -24.43 -14.59
C ARG A 471 -38.51 -23.32 -14.93
N ASP A 472 -38.83 -22.49 -15.92
CA ASP A 472 -37.89 -21.53 -16.51
C ASP A 472 -37.85 -20.16 -15.81
N GLY A 473 -38.62 -19.95 -14.74
CA GLY A 473 -38.52 -18.77 -13.88
C GLY A 473 -38.87 -17.41 -14.51
N ARG A 474 -39.30 -17.34 -15.77
CA ARG A 474 -39.76 -16.08 -16.38
C ARG A 474 -41.02 -15.59 -15.67
N HIS A 475 -40.95 -14.41 -15.07
CA HIS A 475 -42.10 -13.74 -14.48
C HIS A 475 -43.22 -13.55 -15.53
N TYR A 476 -44.46 -13.71 -15.09
CA TYR A 476 -45.64 -13.43 -15.90
C TYR A 476 -45.70 -11.91 -16.14
N GLN A 477 -45.27 -11.44 -17.31
CA GLN A 477 -45.68 -10.11 -17.77
C GLN A 477 -47.17 -10.21 -18.09
N PRO A 478 -48.05 -9.40 -17.46
CA PRO A 478 -49.45 -9.37 -17.86
C PRO A 478 -49.51 -8.89 -19.32
N CYS A 479 -49.93 -9.77 -20.23
CA CYS A 479 -50.25 -9.40 -21.61
C CYS A 479 -51.38 -8.37 -21.56
N ASN A 480 -51.05 -7.10 -21.78
CA ASN A 480 -52.00 -6.03 -22.10
C ASN A 480 -52.53 -6.16 -23.54
N GLU A 481 -52.91 -7.36 -23.96
CA GLU A 481 -53.64 -7.57 -25.22
C GLU A 481 -55.09 -7.91 -24.88
N ARG A 482 -55.93 -6.87 -24.90
CA ARG A 482 -57.37 -7.03 -25.07
C ARG A 482 -57.62 -7.77 -26.38
N ARG A 483 -57.83 -9.09 -26.33
CA ARG A 483 -58.50 -9.79 -27.43
C ARG A 483 -59.99 -9.47 -27.34
N PRO A 484 -60.62 -8.96 -28.43
CA PRO A 484 -62.07 -8.82 -28.45
C PRO A 484 -62.67 -10.22 -28.53
N LEU A 485 -63.59 -10.51 -27.61
CA LEU A 485 -64.47 -11.67 -27.69
C LEU A 485 -65.38 -11.48 -28.92
N ARG A 486 -65.47 -12.52 -29.74
CA ARG A 486 -66.47 -12.65 -30.81
C ARG A 486 -67.86 -12.81 -30.25
#